data_AF-A0A9P0M374-F1
#
_entry.id   AF-A0A9P0M374-F1
#
_cell.length_a   1.000
_cell.length_b   1.000
_cell.length_c   1.000
_cell.angle_alpha   90.00
_cell.angle_beta   90.00
_cell.angle_gamma   90.00
#
_symmetry.space_group_name_H-M   'P 1'
#
loop_
_entity.id
_entity.type
_entity.pdbx_description
1 polymer ?
#
loop_
_entity_poly.entity_id
_entity_poly.type
_entity_poly.pdbx_seq_one_letter_code
_entity_poly.pdbx_strand_id
1 'polypeptide(L)'
;MPDFHYTDPDSLAFLPYSSGTTGLPKGVQLIHRNIVANLCQSSHPSSNLIETATDSYQEVIPVVLPMFHIYGFSVCMMYTGTNGSKLITLPKFTPELYISVIKNNPVTSAFVAPPLVLFLTHHSDVKPEYFKHLRRVVSGAAPLGQLDEDKFKEKFGSHIQVKQGYGLTETSPVVCFFPNEIKTKTNIGGSVGKPIPATILKVINPNDPKGKSFF
;
A
#
# COMPACT_ATOMS: atom_id res chain seq x y z
N MET A 1 14.47 -3.83 -32.97
CA MET A 1 14.09 -3.84 -31.54
C MET A 1 15.33 -3.46 -30.75
N PRO A 2 15.24 -2.71 -29.64
CA PRO A 2 16.43 -2.46 -28.82
C PRO A 2 16.98 -3.80 -28.30
N ASP A 3 18.31 -3.92 -28.26
CA ASP A 3 19.00 -5.08 -27.70
C ASP A 3 18.77 -5.12 -26.19
N PHE A 4 17.82 -5.94 -25.75
CA PHE A 4 17.59 -6.18 -24.33
C PHE A 4 18.65 -7.15 -23.80
N HIS A 5 19.50 -6.66 -22.90
CA HIS A 5 20.33 -7.53 -22.08
C HIS A 5 19.44 -8.26 -21.06
N TYR A 6 19.36 -9.58 -21.17
CA TYR A 6 18.70 -10.40 -20.19
C TYR A 6 19.53 -10.44 -18.90
N THR A 7 19.01 -9.86 -17.83
CA THR A 7 19.59 -9.93 -16.49
C THR A 7 19.08 -11.19 -15.77
N ASP A 8 19.96 -11.84 -15.01
CA ASP A 8 19.59 -12.95 -14.13
C ASP A 8 18.57 -12.46 -13.07
N PRO A 9 17.38 -13.07 -12.95
CA PRO A 9 16.38 -12.71 -11.94
C PRO A 9 16.88 -12.74 -10.49
N ASP A 10 17.96 -13.46 -10.21
CA ASP A 10 18.58 -13.55 -8.89
C ASP A 10 19.72 -12.54 -8.66
N SER A 11 19.96 -11.65 -9.64
CA SER A 11 20.83 -10.49 -9.46
C SER A 11 20.18 -9.43 -8.57
N LEU A 12 21.02 -8.75 -7.77
CA LEU A 12 20.62 -7.62 -6.94
C LEU A 12 20.02 -6.50 -7.80
N ALA A 13 18.81 -6.06 -7.43
CA ALA A 13 18.09 -5.00 -8.15
C ALA A 13 17.94 -3.72 -7.31
N PHE A 14 17.66 -3.87 -6.01
CA PHE A 14 17.43 -2.73 -5.10
C PHE A 14 18.13 -2.94 -3.76
N LEU A 15 18.57 -1.84 -3.16
CA LEU A 15 19.24 -1.82 -1.86
C LEU A 15 18.63 -0.76 -0.91
N PRO A 16 17.33 -0.84 -0.58
CA PRO A 16 16.74 0.05 0.43
C PRO A 16 17.37 -0.19 1.80
N TYR A 17 17.49 0.86 2.61
CA TYR A 17 18.02 0.76 3.97
C TYR A 17 16.89 0.62 4.99
N SER A 18 17.08 -0.27 5.96
CA SER A 18 16.16 -0.55 7.07
C SER A 18 16.94 -0.68 8.37
N SER A 19 16.38 -0.22 9.50
CA SER A 19 16.93 -0.56 10.82
C SER A 19 16.77 -2.05 11.14
N GLY A 20 15.85 -2.75 10.45
CA GLY A 20 15.45 -4.11 10.78
C GLY A 20 14.87 -4.18 12.19
N THR A 21 15.11 -5.30 12.87
CA THR A 21 14.63 -5.54 14.24
C THR A 21 15.51 -4.91 15.32
N THR A 22 16.79 -4.64 15.04
CA THR A 22 17.75 -4.02 15.99
C THR A 22 18.93 -3.33 15.28
N GLY A 23 19.59 -2.39 15.96
CA GLY A 23 20.89 -1.83 15.57
C GLY A 23 20.83 -0.74 14.48
N LEU A 24 21.98 -0.49 13.84
CA LEU A 24 22.15 0.53 12.80
C LEU A 24 21.42 0.17 11.49
N PRO A 25 21.09 1.14 10.62
CA PRO A 25 20.55 0.87 9.29
C PRO A 25 21.43 -0.06 8.45
N LYS A 26 20.81 -1.05 7.80
CA LYS A 26 21.45 -2.07 6.95
C LYS A 26 20.81 -2.02 5.56
N GLY A 27 21.61 -2.28 4.53
CA GLY A 27 21.11 -2.43 3.16
C GLY A 27 20.40 -3.77 3.01
N VAL A 28 19.11 -3.73 2.67
CA VAL A 28 18.30 -4.91 2.39
C VAL A 28 18.50 -5.28 0.92
N GLN A 29 19.11 -6.42 0.66
CA GLN A 29 19.38 -6.88 -0.70
C GLN A 29 18.11 -7.46 -1.32
N LEU A 30 17.48 -6.72 -2.24
CA LEU A 30 16.31 -7.18 -2.97
C LEU A 30 16.70 -7.50 -4.41
N ILE A 31 16.55 -8.77 -4.78
CA ILE A 31 16.80 -9.26 -6.14
C ILE A 31 15.58 -8.99 -7.04
N HIS A 32 15.77 -9.04 -8.37
CA HIS A 32 14.68 -8.83 -9.34
C HIS A 32 13.47 -9.74 -9.03
N ARG A 33 13.74 -11.03 -8.75
CA ARG A 33 12.71 -12.02 -8.43
C ARG A 33 11.87 -11.63 -7.22
N ASN A 34 12.43 -11.00 -6.19
CA ASN A 34 11.66 -10.62 -5.00
C ASN A 34 10.60 -9.58 -5.34
N ILE A 35 10.99 -8.52 -6.08
CA ILE A 35 10.07 -7.46 -6.47
C ILE A 35 8.99 -8.02 -7.39
N VAL A 36 9.37 -8.75 -8.45
CA VAL A 36 8.40 -9.34 -9.38
C VAL A 36 7.44 -10.28 -8.66
N ALA A 37 7.93 -11.14 -7.76
CA ALA A 37 7.07 -12.01 -6.97
C ALA A 37 6.06 -11.22 -6.12
N ASN A 38 6.50 -10.18 -5.39
CA ASN A 38 5.58 -9.37 -4.57
C ASN A 38 4.55 -8.61 -5.41
N LEU A 39 4.93 -8.14 -6.61
CA LEU A 39 4.00 -7.54 -7.57
C LEU A 39 2.95 -8.56 -8.05
N CYS A 40 3.38 -9.76 -8.47
CA CYS A 40 2.48 -10.83 -8.89
C CYS A 40 1.53 -11.26 -7.76
N GLN A 41 2.04 -11.39 -6.53
CA GLN A 41 1.24 -11.70 -5.34
C GLN A 41 0.23 -10.58 -5.05
N SER A 42 0.61 -9.32 -5.23
CA SER A 42 -0.28 -8.16 -5.01
C SER A 42 -1.36 -8.04 -6.09
N SER A 43 -1.05 -8.40 -7.35
CA SER A 43 -1.98 -8.38 -8.48
C SER A 43 -2.84 -9.65 -8.60
N HIS A 44 -2.62 -10.66 -7.76
CA HIS A 44 -3.43 -11.87 -7.76
C HIS A 44 -4.90 -11.55 -7.39
N PRO A 45 -5.92 -12.16 -8.02
CA PRO A 45 -7.34 -11.83 -7.78
C PRO A 45 -7.78 -11.87 -6.31
N SER A 46 -7.17 -12.73 -5.50
CA SER A 46 -7.46 -12.86 -4.07
C SER A 46 -6.79 -11.82 -3.16
N SER A 47 -6.03 -10.88 -3.71
CA SER A 47 -5.30 -9.82 -2.97
C SER A 47 -5.33 -8.46 -3.69
N ASN A 48 -5.72 -8.43 -4.97
CA ASN A 48 -5.69 -7.22 -5.79
C ASN A 48 -6.62 -6.11 -5.26
N LEU A 49 -6.09 -4.90 -5.32
CA LEU A 49 -6.72 -3.64 -4.90
C LEU A 49 -7.01 -2.70 -6.04
N ILE A 50 -6.29 -2.85 -7.14
CA ILE A 50 -6.30 -1.93 -8.26
C ILE A 50 -6.89 -2.66 -9.44
N GLU A 51 -7.91 -2.07 -10.04
CA GLU A 51 -8.44 -2.57 -11.30
C GLU A 51 -7.44 -2.27 -12.41
N THR A 52 -7.09 -3.29 -13.18
CA THR A 52 -6.22 -3.13 -14.34
C THR A 52 -6.89 -2.19 -15.35
N ALA A 53 -6.12 -1.23 -15.87
CA ALA A 53 -6.63 -0.24 -16.80
C ALA A 53 -7.15 -0.91 -18.09
N THR A 54 -8.21 -0.32 -18.64
CA THR A 54 -8.83 -0.69 -19.91
C THR A 54 -9.03 0.58 -20.75
N ASP A 55 -9.54 0.44 -21.97
CA ASP A 55 -9.88 1.59 -22.81
C ASP A 55 -10.93 2.52 -22.18
N SER A 56 -11.74 2.01 -21.24
CA SER A 56 -12.84 2.74 -20.60
C SER A 56 -12.61 3.08 -19.13
N TYR A 57 -11.54 2.57 -18.51
CA TYR A 57 -11.31 2.73 -17.08
C TYR A 57 -9.82 2.80 -16.72
N GLN A 58 -9.47 3.72 -15.82
CA GLN A 58 -8.13 3.87 -15.28
C GLN A 58 -8.18 4.36 -13.82
N GLU A 59 -7.43 3.71 -12.93
CA GLU A 59 -7.23 4.18 -11.56
C GLU A 59 -6.38 5.45 -11.53
N VAL A 60 -6.71 6.42 -10.67
CA VAL A 60 -5.98 7.68 -10.50
C VAL A 60 -5.47 7.77 -9.06
N ILE A 61 -4.15 7.80 -8.92
CA ILE A 61 -3.48 7.60 -7.62
C ILE A 61 -2.50 8.74 -7.35
N PRO A 62 -2.71 9.55 -6.29
CA PRO A 62 -1.71 10.49 -5.83
C PRO A 62 -0.59 9.73 -5.11
N VAL A 63 0.63 9.82 -5.64
CA VAL A 63 1.82 9.19 -5.07
C VAL A 63 2.59 10.24 -4.29
N VAL A 64 2.29 10.32 -2.99
CA VAL A 64 2.98 11.22 -2.04
C VAL A 64 3.93 10.48 -1.10
N LEU A 65 3.75 9.16 -0.95
CA LEU A 65 4.67 8.34 -0.18
C LEU A 65 6.03 8.28 -0.88
N PRO A 66 7.15 8.44 -0.16
CA PRO A 66 8.45 8.58 -0.81
C PRO A 66 8.85 7.31 -1.58
N MET A 67 9.21 7.47 -2.85
CA MET A 67 9.64 6.36 -3.71
C MET A 67 11.06 5.87 -3.40
N PHE A 68 11.82 6.56 -2.55
CA PHE A 68 13.05 5.99 -1.99
C PHE A 68 12.78 4.97 -0.87
N HIS A 69 11.55 4.94 -0.35
CA HIS A 69 11.10 3.91 0.58
C HIS A 69 10.36 2.82 -0.21
N ILE A 70 10.58 1.56 0.14
CA ILE A 70 10.05 0.40 -0.60
C ILE A 70 8.52 0.39 -0.72
N TYR A 71 7.78 0.98 0.22
CA TYR A 71 6.32 1.13 0.13
C TYR A 71 5.91 2.09 -1.00
N GLY A 72 6.55 3.27 -1.07
CA GLY A 72 6.30 4.21 -2.17
C GLY A 72 6.77 3.65 -3.51
N PHE A 73 7.90 2.94 -3.53
CA PHE A 73 8.45 2.31 -4.73
C PHE A 73 7.61 1.13 -5.23
N SER A 74 7.55 0.04 -4.46
CA SER A 74 6.99 -1.23 -4.91
C SER A 74 5.46 -1.17 -4.98
N VAL A 75 4.80 -0.57 -3.99
CA VAL A 75 3.32 -0.57 -3.94
C VAL A 75 2.76 0.62 -4.70
N CYS A 76 3.20 1.84 -4.40
CA CYS A 76 2.55 3.04 -4.95
C CYS A 76 2.95 3.35 -6.39
N MET A 77 4.14 2.91 -6.84
CA MET A 77 4.62 3.13 -8.20
C MET A 77 4.57 1.85 -9.04
N MET A 78 5.27 0.79 -8.61
CA MET A 78 5.42 -0.41 -9.44
C MET A 78 4.11 -1.18 -9.56
N TYR A 79 3.47 -1.58 -8.45
CA TYR A 79 2.24 -2.38 -8.47
C TYR A 79 1.06 -1.66 -9.13
N THR A 80 0.82 -0.40 -8.76
CA THR A 80 -0.27 0.40 -9.35
C THR A 80 0.02 0.75 -10.81
N GLY A 81 1.27 1.08 -11.13
CA GLY A 81 1.73 1.47 -12.46
C GLY A 81 1.74 0.30 -13.44
N THR A 82 2.14 -0.90 -13.04
CA THR A 82 2.07 -2.10 -13.89
C THR A 82 0.63 -2.52 -14.17
N ASN A 83 -0.33 -2.11 -13.33
CA ASN A 83 -1.76 -2.24 -13.59
C ASN A 83 -2.33 -1.11 -14.46
N GLY A 84 -1.48 -0.21 -14.99
CA GLY A 84 -1.88 0.85 -15.91
C GLY A 84 -2.50 2.09 -15.25
N SER A 85 -2.33 2.26 -13.94
CA SER A 85 -2.90 3.41 -13.21
C SER A 85 -2.23 4.73 -13.61
N LYS A 86 -2.99 5.83 -13.60
CA LYS A 86 -2.45 7.20 -13.68
C LYS A 86 -1.85 7.59 -12.32
N LEU A 87 -0.53 7.75 -12.29
CA LEU A 87 0.20 8.17 -11.10
C LEU A 87 0.40 9.68 -11.10
N ILE A 88 -0.13 10.38 -10.11
CA ILE A 88 0.13 11.81 -9.89
C ILE A 88 1.22 11.90 -8.82
N THR A 89 2.47 12.09 -9.22
CA THR A 89 3.61 12.11 -8.29
C THR A 89 3.77 13.47 -7.63
N LEU A 90 3.99 13.47 -6.32
CA LEU A 90 4.29 14.69 -5.55
C LEU A 90 5.74 14.63 -5.06
N PRO A 91 6.54 15.70 -5.24
CA PRO A 91 7.93 15.72 -4.76
C PRO A 91 8.03 15.73 -3.23
N LYS A 92 6.99 16.26 -2.57
CA LYS A 92 6.82 16.28 -1.11
C LYS A 92 5.35 16.48 -0.76
N PHE A 93 4.98 16.13 0.46
CA PHE A 93 3.69 16.52 1.03
C PHE A 93 3.71 18.00 1.44
N THR A 94 2.74 18.77 0.96
CA THR A 94 2.23 19.96 1.65
C THR A 94 0.70 19.89 1.66
N PRO A 95 0.03 20.46 2.69
CA PRO A 95 -1.43 20.50 2.75
C PRO A 95 -2.06 21.03 1.45
N GLU A 96 -1.58 22.17 0.97
CA GLU A 96 -2.14 22.89 -0.19
C GLU A 96 -1.98 22.07 -1.46
N LEU A 97 -0.79 21.49 -1.67
CA LEU A 97 -0.50 20.69 -2.85
C LEU A 97 -1.34 19.41 -2.88
N TYR A 98 -1.42 18.68 -1.75
CA TYR A 98 -2.15 17.42 -1.69
C TYR A 98 -3.67 17.64 -1.83
N ILE A 99 -4.21 18.68 -1.18
CA ILE A 99 -5.61 19.09 -1.33
C ILE A 99 -5.89 19.47 -2.80
N SER A 100 -5.01 20.25 -3.43
CA SER A 100 -5.15 20.64 -4.84
C SER A 100 -5.17 19.43 -5.77
N VAL A 101 -4.31 18.43 -5.53
CA VAL A 101 -4.29 17.19 -6.32
C VAL A 101 -5.61 16.45 -6.23
N ILE A 102 -6.14 16.22 -5.02
CA ILE A 102 -7.42 15.52 -4.84
C ILE A 102 -8.58 16.32 -5.41
N LYS A 103 -8.62 17.63 -5.18
CA LYS A 103 -9.67 18.53 -5.68
C LYS A 103 -9.76 18.54 -7.20
N ASN A 104 -8.63 18.53 -7.89
CA ASN A 104 -8.55 18.74 -9.34
C ASN A 104 -8.47 17.45 -10.17
N ASN A 105 -8.46 16.28 -9.53
CA ASN A 105 -8.37 15.00 -10.23
C ASN A 105 -9.40 14.02 -9.68
N PRO A 106 -9.94 13.11 -10.51
CA PRO A 106 -10.87 12.08 -10.04
C PRO A 106 -10.10 10.95 -9.34
N VAL A 107 -9.49 11.25 -8.18
CA VAL A 107 -8.72 10.27 -7.41
C VAL A 107 -9.62 9.10 -7.00
N THR A 108 -9.24 7.90 -7.41
CA THR A 108 -10.02 6.66 -7.18
C THR A 108 -9.50 5.85 -6.02
N SER A 109 -8.18 5.91 -5.77
CA SER A 109 -7.49 5.16 -4.72
C SER A 109 -6.36 6.01 -4.12
N ALA A 110 -6.17 5.94 -2.80
CA ALA A 110 -5.06 6.60 -2.12
C ALA A 110 -4.27 5.62 -1.23
N PHE A 111 -2.96 5.55 -1.43
CA PHE A 111 -2.03 4.78 -0.59
C PHE A 111 -1.29 5.73 0.33
N VAL A 112 -1.45 5.56 1.64
CA VAL A 112 -1.07 6.55 2.65
C VAL A 112 -0.51 5.89 3.90
N ALA A 113 0.01 6.72 4.80
CA ALA A 113 0.29 6.36 6.20
C ALA A 113 -0.74 7.04 7.12
N PRO A 114 -0.91 6.59 8.38
CA PRO A 114 -1.91 7.14 9.30
C PRO A 114 -1.91 8.67 9.45
N PRO A 115 -0.75 9.37 9.51
CA PRO A 115 -0.76 10.84 9.63
C PRO A 115 -1.53 11.56 8.51
N LEU A 116 -1.52 11.00 7.30
CA LEU A 116 -2.23 11.58 6.17
C LEU A 116 -3.74 11.30 6.25
N VAL A 117 -4.15 10.15 6.77
CA VAL A 117 -5.58 9.89 7.06
C VAL A 117 -6.09 10.90 8.08
N LEU A 118 -5.36 11.11 9.18
CA LEU A 118 -5.70 12.10 10.20
C LEU A 118 -5.75 13.52 9.64
N PHE A 119 -4.77 13.90 8.83
CA PHE A 119 -4.77 15.19 8.13
C PHE A 119 -6.05 15.37 7.29
N LEU A 120 -6.41 14.39 6.45
CA LEU A 120 -7.61 14.47 5.61
C LEU A 120 -8.87 14.60 6.49
N THR A 121 -8.96 13.81 7.56
CA THR A 121 -10.10 13.85 8.48
C THR A 121 -10.24 15.21 9.18
N HIS A 122 -9.14 15.83 9.63
CA HIS A 122 -9.22 16.98 10.54
C HIS A 122 -8.96 18.35 9.91
N HIS A 123 -8.28 18.43 8.77
CA HIS A 123 -7.94 19.72 8.16
C HIS A 123 -9.19 20.44 7.61
N SER A 124 -9.32 21.74 7.92
CA SER A 124 -10.51 22.55 7.60
C SER A 124 -10.78 22.68 6.11
N ASP A 125 -9.71 22.74 5.31
CA ASP A 125 -9.80 22.92 3.86
C ASP A 125 -10.04 21.60 3.12
N VAL A 126 -10.00 20.46 3.81
CA VAL A 126 -10.33 19.17 3.22
C VAL A 126 -11.85 18.98 3.29
N LYS A 127 -12.50 19.05 2.14
CA LYS A 127 -13.97 18.99 2.03
C LYS A 127 -14.47 17.65 1.46
N PRO A 128 -15.63 17.14 1.91
CA PRO A 128 -16.15 15.85 1.46
C PRO A 128 -16.31 15.72 -0.06
N GLU A 129 -16.69 16.80 -0.75
CA GLU A 129 -16.93 16.81 -2.19
C GLU A 129 -15.68 16.51 -3.03
N TYR A 130 -14.47 16.68 -2.48
CA TYR A 130 -13.23 16.35 -3.18
C TYR A 130 -13.02 14.83 -3.31
N PHE A 131 -13.74 14.03 -2.51
CA PHE A 131 -13.56 12.58 -2.41
C PHE A 131 -14.68 11.79 -3.09
N LYS A 132 -15.55 12.44 -3.87
CA LYS A 132 -16.69 11.79 -4.55
C LYS A 132 -16.32 10.65 -5.49
N HIS A 133 -15.06 10.60 -5.96
CA HIS A 133 -14.54 9.52 -6.81
C HIS A 133 -13.71 8.49 -6.05
N LEU A 134 -13.35 8.79 -4.79
CA LEU A 134 -12.49 7.95 -4.00
C LEU A 134 -13.25 6.69 -3.58
N ARG A 135 -12.74 5.53 -3.95
CA ARG A 135 -13.34 4.24 -3.60
C ARG A 135 -12.63 3.60 -2.43
N ARG A 136 -11.35 3.91 -2.22
CA ARG A 136 -10.52 3.28 -1.19
C ARG A 136 -9.35 4.13 -0.71
N VAL A 137 -9.05 3.97 0.57
CA VAL A 137 -7.80 4.41 1.21
C VAL A 137 -7.09 3.19 1.77
N VAL A 138 -5.81 3.07 1.45
CA VAL A 138 -4.94 2.01 1.93
C VAL A 138 -3.90 2.62 2.86
N SER A 139 -4.05 2.38 4.16
CA SER A 139 -3.10 2.79 5.19
C SER A 139 -2.06 1.71 5.43
N GLY A 140 -0.79 2.08 5.56
CA GLY A 140 0.29 1.16 5.89
C GLY A 140 1.36 1.82 6.74
N ALA A 141 2.46 1.09 6.96
CA ALA A 141 3.64 1.48 7.76
C ALA A 141 3.41 1.65 9.28
N ALA A 142 2.21 2.00 9.72
CA ALA A 142 1.84 2.07 11.13
C ALA A 142 0.34 1.74 11.31
N PRO A 143 -0.08 1.32 12.52
CA PRO A 143 -1.48 1.06 12.81
C PRO A 143 -2.35 2.32 12.64
N LEU A 144 -3.50 2.16 12.00
CA LEU A 144 -4.59 3.14 12.02
C LEU A 144 -5.66 2.65 13.00
N GLY A 145 -6.05 3.48 13.97
CA GLY A 145 -7.06 3.10 14.96
C GLY A 145 -8.46 3.05 14.36
N GLN A 146 -9.31 2.14 14.87
CA GLN A 146 -10.72 2.01 14.44
C GLN A 146 -11.46 3.35 14.48
N LEU A 147 -11.26 4.14 15.55
CA LEU A 147 -11.89 5.45 15.70
C LEU A 147 -11.51 6.43 14.60
N ASP A 148 -10.28 6.37 14.10
CA ASP A 148 -9.81 7.24 13.02
C ASP A 148 -10.36 6.77 11.66
N GLU A 149 -10.49 5.46 11.46
CA GLU A 149 -11.21 4.90 10.31
C GLU A 149 -12.68 5.35 10.27
N ASP A 150 -13.35 5.32 11.43
CA ASP A 150 -14.76 5.67 11.55
C ASP A 150 -14.99 7.16 11.28
N LYS A 151 -14.16 8.04 11.86
CA LYS A 151 -14.21 9.49 11.58
C LYS A 151 -13.93 9.82 10.11
N PHE A 152 -12.99 9.10 9.48
CA PHE A 152 -12.73 9.26 8.05
C PHE A 152 -13.99 8.92 7.23
N LYS A 153 -14.63 7.78 7.52
CA LYS A 153 -15.86 7.35 6.84
C LYS A 153 -17.06 8.26 7.13
N GLU A 154 -17.16 8.79 8.35
CA GLU A 154 -18.20 9.77 8.72
C GLU A 154 -18.07 11.05 7.88
N LYS A 155 -16.85 11.58 7.72
CA LYS A 155 -16.60 12.79 6.95
C LYS A 155 -16.76 12.61 5.45
N PHE A 156 -16.22 11.53 4.88
CA PHE A 156 -16.11 11.37 3.42
C PHE A 156 -17.13 10.40 2.81
N GLY A 157 -17.80 9.61 3.64
CA GLY A 157 -18.83 8.66 3.25
C GLY A 157 -18.42 7.21 3.52
N SER A 158 -19.38 6.44 4.02
CA SER A 158 -19.21 5.02 4.38
C SER A 158 -18.98 4.08 3.19
N HIS A 159 -19.19 4.57 1.96
CA HIS A 159 -18.89 3.85 0.72
C HIS A 159 -17.38 3.69 0.48
N ILE A 160 -16.54 4.54 1.09
CA ILE A 160 -15.10 4.49 0.92
C ILE A 160 -14.51 3.38 1.78
N GLN A 161 -13.79 2.46 1.14
CA GLN A 161 -13.13 1.37 1.82
C GLN A 161 -11.82 1.86 2.46
N VAL A 162 -11.78 1.96 3.79
CA VAL A 162 -10.52 2.13 4.54
C VAL A 162 -9.94 0.76 4.84
N LYS A 163 -8.73 0.49 4.35
CA LYS A 163 -8.02 -0.78 4.48
C LYS A 163 -6.63 -0.55 5.05
N GLN A 164 -6.10 -1.54 5.77
CA GLN A 164 -4.71 -1.52 6.22
C GLN A 164 -3.90 -2.65 5.59
N GLY A 165 -2.60 -2.44 5.48
CA GLY A 165 -1.64 -3.43 5.00
C GLY A 165 -0.46 -3.57 5.95
N TYR A 166 0.06 -4.80 6.03
CA TYR A 166 1.30 -5.10 6.75
C TYR A 166 2.40 -5.47 5.77
N GLY A 167 3.58 -4.90 6.00
CA GLY A 167 4.75 -5.14 5.19
C GLY A 167 6.01 -4.58 5.84
N LEU A 168 7.15 -5.08 5.38
CA LEU A 168 8.49 -4.76 5.87
C LEU A 168 9.42 -4.59 4.67
N THR A 169 10.53 -3.87 4.83
CA THR A 169 11.49 -3.69 3.72
C THR A 169 12.08 -5.02 3.27
N GLU A 170 12.33 -5.90 4.22
CA GLU A 170 12.89 -7.23 4.06
C GLU A 170 11.97 -8.20 3.30
N THR A 171 10.69 -7.86 3.10
CA THR A 171 9.68 -8.70 2.44
C THR A 171 9.18 -8.15 1.11
N SER A 172 9.86 -7.15 0.53
CA SER A 172 9.63 -6.64 -0.83
C SER A 172 8.30 -5.94 -1.24
N PRO A 173 7.50 -5.25 -0.39
CA PRO A 173 7.40 -5.28 1.06
C PRO A 173 6.13 -5.96 1.58
N VAL A 174 5.13 -6.21 0.74
CA VAL A 174 3.78 -6.59 1.21
C VAL A 174 3.80 -8.00 1.79
N VAL A 175 3.19 -8.19 2.96
CA VAL A 175 3.02 -9.49 3.62
C VAL A 175 1.54 -9.81 3.78
N CYS A 176 0.76 -8.87 4.36
CA CYS A 176 -0.68 -9.03 4.54
C CYS A 176 -1.45 -7.88 3.91
N PHE A 177 -2.60 -8.20 3.32
CA PHE A 177 -3.57 -7.21 2.86
C PHE A 177 -5.00 -7.77 2.78
N PHE A 178 -6.00 -6.90 2.63
CA PHE A 178 -7.41 -7.26 2.37
C PHE A 178 -7.82 -7.10 0.89
N PRO A 179 -8.27 -8.17 0.19
CA PRO A 179 -8.71 -8.06 -1.22
C PRO A 179 -9.89 -7.11 -1.43
N ASN A 180 -10.11 -6.71 -2.69
CA ASN A 180 -11.27 -5.89 -3.10
C ASN A 180 -12.62 -6.55 -2.85
N GLU A 181 -12.73 -7.87 -3.05
CA GLU A 181 -14.00 -8.59 -3.08
C GLU A 181 -14.58 -9.01 -1.71
N ILE A 182 -14.23 -8.33 -0.63
CA ILE A 182 -14.94 -8.57 0.62
C ILE A 182 -16.32 -7.88 0.58
N LYS A 183 -17.32 -8.62 0.06
CA LYS A 183 -18.76 -8.31 0.12
C LYS A 183 -19.38 -8.51 1.51
N THR A 184 -18.60 -8.84 2.53
CA THR A 184 -19.11 -9.17 3.87
C THR A 184 -18.52 -8.26 4.94
N LYS A 185 -19.18 -8.21 6.10
CA LYS A 185 -18.83 -7.49 7.33
C LYS A 185 -17.46 -7.90 7.95
N THR A 186 -16.48 -8.30 7.17
CA THR A 186 -15.21 -8.91 7.63
C THR A 186 -14.00 -7.98 7.54
N ASN A 187 -14.18 -6.71 7.17
CA ASN A 187 -13.17 -5.69 7.43
C ASN A 187 -13.25 -5.33 8.92
N ILE A 188 -12.51 -6.09 9.74
CA ILE A 188 -12.34 -5.80 11.16
C ILE A 188 -11.37 -4.62 11.20
N GLY A 189 -11.84 -3.42 11.53
CA GLY A 189 -10.93 -2.28 11.55
C GLY A 189 -9.85 -2.47 12.62
N GLY A 190 -8.69 -1.88 12.36
CA GLY A 190 -7.45 -2.22 13.06
C GLY A 190 -6.75 -3.50 12.57
N SER A 191 -7.36 -4.32 11.71
CA SER A 191 -6.68 -5.49 11.12
C SER A 191 -5.84 -5.11 9.90
N VAL A 192 -4.77 -5.88 9.65
CA VAL A 192 -3.87 -5.76 8.47
C VAL A 192 -4.18 -6.76 7.36
N GLY A 193 -5.28 -7.51 7.49
CA GLY A 193 -5.73 -8.47 6.49
C GLY A 193 -5.11 -9.86 6.61
N LYS A 194 -5.05 -10.54 5.48
CA LYS A 194 -4.59 -11.94 5.37
C LYS A 194 -3.25 -11.98 4.63
N PRO A 195 -2.43 -13.03 4.82
CA PRO A 195 -1.25 -13.24 4.00
C PRO A 195 -1.60 -13.15 2.51
N ILE A 196 -0.75 -12.47 1.73
CA ILE A 196 -0.87 -12.49 0.26
C ILE A 196 -0.55 -13.90 -0.27
N PRO A 197 -1.00 -14.26 -1.49
CA PRO A 197 -0.79 -15.60 -2.06
C PRO A 197 0.66 -16.05 -2.01
N ALA A 198 0.87 -17.36 -1.92
CA ALA A 198 2.21 -17.96 -1.81
C ALA A 198 3.07 -17.41 -0.64
N THR A 199 2.42 -16.93 0.43
CA THR A 199 3.09 -16.47 1.67
C THR A 199 2.60 -17.32 2.85
N ILE A 200 3.55 -17.87 3.61
CA ILE A 200 3.27 -18.64 4.83
C ILE A 200 3.67 -17.76 6.02
N LEU A 201 2.75 -17.63 6.97
CA LEU A 201 3.01 -16.96 8.24
C LEU A 201 3.02 -17.97 9.38
N LYS A 202 3.73 -17.62 10.44
CA LYS A 202 3.77 -18.39 11.68
C LYS A 202 3.93 -17.41 12.84
N VAL A 203 3.15 -17.61 13.90
CA VAL A 203 3.31 -16.88 15.16
C VAL A 203 4.17 -17.72 16.12
N ILE A 204 5.22 -17.09 16.65
CA ILE A 204 6.20 -17.73 17.52
C ILE A 204 6.19 -17.03 18.88
N ASN A 205 6.10 -17.80 19.97
CA ASN A 205 6.27 -17.25 21.31
C ASN A 205 7.73 -16.80 21.49
N PRO A 206 8.01 -15.52 21.79
CA PRO A 206 9.39 -15.04 21.97
C PRO A 206 10.13 -15.73 23.13
N ASN A 207 9.40 -16.22 24.13
CA ASN A 207 9.96 -16.93 25.28
C ASN A 207 10.09 -18.45 25.07
N ASP A 208 9.49 -18.98 23.99
CA ASP A 208 9.64 -20.38 23.59
C ASP A 208 9.71 -20.50 22.05
N PRO A 209 10.83 -20.10 21.42
CA PRO A 209 10.95 -20.07 19.96
C PRO A 209 10.88 -21.45 19.30
N LYS A 210 11.12 -22.51 20.07
CA LYS A 210 11.10 -23.92 19.62
C LYS A 210 9.78 -24.62 19.95
N GLY A 211 8.89 -23.97 20.71
CA GLY A 211 7.61 -24.49 21.14
C GLY A 211 6.59 -24.65 20.01
N LYS A 212 5.37 -25.03 20.41
CA LYS A 212 4.24 -25.12 19.47
C LYS A 212 4.02 -23.77 18.80
N SER A 213 3.90 -23.83 17.49
CA SER A 213 3.61 -22.67 16.66
C SER A 213 2.24 -22.75 16.03
N PHE A 214 1.64 -21.58 15.82
CA PHE A 214 0.37 -21.44 15.13
C PHE A 214 0.64 -20.94 13.72
N PHE A 215 0.02 -21.60 12.74
CA PHE A 215 0.00 -21.19 11.33
C PHE A 215 -1.28 -20.40 11.05
#